data_AF-A0A8I0KIM9-F1
#
_entry.id   AF-A0A8I0KIM9-F1
#
_cell.length_a   1.000
_cell.length_b   1.000
_cell.length_c   1.000
_cell.angle_alpha   90.00
_cell.angle_beta   90.00
_cell.angle_gamma   90.00
#
_symmetry.space_group_name_H-M   'P 1'
#
loop_
_entity.id
_entity.type
_entity.pdbx_description
1 polymer ?
#
loop_
_entity_poly.entity_id
_entity_poly.type
_entity_poly.pdbx_seq_one_letter_code
_entity_poly.pdbx_strand_id
1 'polypeptide(L)'
;MMNALNRIAPLPAQKLLLVISLFFWCGVMHLYWPNNGGSGLSLPLNITSWIYAVVLAASASVLVPRQRWRITVPATVFSMGALILTLLCLLTPGVWQFEAQLVAGALLGGVLVYLVTLQIPLAANTLTVLLTLLWGACVIECLAFLYQYWHLPGVDYWEFAWRRGTRPYGIFQQVNLMASFTASGVLLSAPLFLRLRDRYRIVIGVALVIMGFVLHESQSQTGYVSVVVGEVLLLVVFPAQRRMLLLLLLPLALGMVAGTLARHFLSVATVDHLTTSQVRWTVLKTSLALFAERPWTGWGVGSFAAVFLERAGPLGLSSISHPHNELVLWLVEGGLVGLAGALCFITGGFWLWMHGNRWRRACLVAALPVVIHMLTEYPVRQSTPHWLLLILLLRCADSPLKVARLTLTSTSLIRALALISFLTFTPLLLLSLHTQQQLTLAERQSAQWRLAESLPVGGWLLAPRYRFDVQMGYLQRYQRTRDARWLEAVRRWAPDYVRVHPDPNVSFTQILLALQQRDLPEAHRLATRFYLTYPNDRRIPWLQDTRRPFNQKME
;
A
#
# COMPACT_ATOMS: atom_id res chain seq x y z
N MET A 1 -35.62 -20.42 29.52
CA MET A 1 -36.47 -19.40 28.86
C MET A 1 -35.77 -18.03 28.87
N MET A 2 -34.70 -17.83 28.08
CA MET A 2 -33.95 -16.56 27.97
C MET A 2 -33.57 -16.27 26.51
N ASN A 3 -34.50 -16.52 25.58
CA ASN A 3 -34.40 -16.16 24.17
C ASN A 3 -35.20 -14.88 23.90
N ALA A 4 -34.66 -13.71 24.26
CA ALA A 4 -35.29 -12.42 23.94
C ALA A 4 -34.33 -11.22 23.90
N LEU A 5 -33.04 -11.40 23.54
CA LEU A 5 -32.07 -10.27 23.49
C LEU A 5 -31.28 -10.14 22.18
N ASN A 6 -31.68 -10.80 21.09
CA ASN A 6 -31.04 -10.65 19.78
C ASN A 6 -32.00 -10.06 18.74
N ARG A 7 -32.35 -8.79 18.90
CA ARG A 7 -32.83 -7.89 17.84
C ARG A 7 -32.81 -6.42 18.30
N ILE A 8 -31.73 -6.01 18.98
CA ILE A 8 -31.50 -4.58 19.18
C ILE A 8 -31.11 -4.03 17.80
N ALA A 9 -31.96 -3.17 17.23
CA ALA A 9 -31.65 -2.48 15.98
C ALA A 9 -30.27 -1.84 16.09
N PRO A 10 -29.43 -1.91 15.03
CA PRO A 10 -28.08 -1.36 15.12
C PRO A 10 -28.15 0.12 15.47
N LEU A 11 -27.30 0.52 16.43
CA LEU A 11 -27.16 1.92 16.82
C LEU A 11 -26.86 2.77 15.56
N PRO A 12 -27.25 4.06 15.51
CA PRO A 12 -27.03 4.90 14.33
C PRO A 12 -25.58 4.87 13.81
N ALA A 13 -24.59 4.90 14.72
CA ALA A 13 -23.17 4.78 14.37
C ALA A 13 -22.79 3.42 13.76
N GLN A 14 -23.41 2.32 14.20
CA GLN A 14 -23.20 0.99 13.60
C GLN A 14 -23.79 0.93 12.18
N LYS A 15 -24.99 1.46 11.98
CA LYS A 15 -25.61 1.54 10.64
C LYS A 15 -24.73 2.33 9.69
N LEU A 16 -24.23 3.49 10.12
CA LEU A 16 -23.41 4.34 9.27
C LEU A 16 -22.06 3.69 8.94
N LEU A 17 -21.38 3.05 9.91
CA LEU A 17 -20.19 2.24 9.66
C LEU A 17 -20.44 1.20 8.56
N LEU A 18 -21.55 0.47 8.65
CA LEU A 18 -21.89 -0.57 7.67
C LEU A 18 -22.24 0.00 6.30
N VAL A 19 -22.96 1.12 6.22
CA VAL A 19 -23.33 1.78 4.96
C VAL A 19 -22.10 2.35 4.25
N ILE A 20 -21.24 3.08 4.97
CA ILE A 20 -19.98 3.61 4.41
C ILE A 20 -19.07 2.46 3.98
N SER A 21 -18.99 1.40 4.79
CA SER A 21 -18.21 0.20 4.44
C SER A 21 -18.78 -0.54 3.24
N LEU A 22 -20.09 -0.66 3.11
CA LEU A 22 -20.73 -1.28 1.94
C LEU A 22 -20.41 -0.50 0.67
N PHE A 23 -20.55 0.83 0.70
CA PHE A 23 -20.30 1.68 -0.47
C PHE A 23 -18.84 1.59 -0.96
N PHE A 24 -17.89 1.54 -0.03
CA PHE A 24 -16.47 1.44 -0.38
C PHE A 24 -16.06 0.00 -0.73
N TRP A 25 -16.21 -0.95 0.19
CA TRP A 25 -15.69 -2.32 0.08
C TRP A 25 -16.45 -3.20 -0.91
N CYS A 26 -17.68 -2.84 -1.31
CA CYS A 26 -18.43 -3.57 -2.32
C CYS A 26 -18.77 -2.70 -3.55
N GLY A 27 -18.17 -1.51 -3.65
CA GLY A 27 -18.46 -0.54 -4.70
C GLY A 27 -17.20 0.17 -5.17
N VAL A 28 -16.91 1.33 -4.59
CA VAL A 28 -15.88 2.28 -5.07
C VAL A 28 -14.50 1.63 -5.22
N MET A 29 -14.12 0.71 -4.32
CA MET A 29 -12.82 0.06 -4.34
C MET A 29 -12.53 -0.66 -5.67
N HIS A 30 -13.56 -1.17 -6.34
CA HIS A 30 -13.42 -2.01 -7.53
C HIS A 30 -13.44 -1.22 -8.86
N LEU A 31 -13.65 0.09 -8.79
CA LEU A 31 -13.73 0.95 -9.97
C LEU A 31 -12.33 1.28 -10.49
N TYR A 32 -12.09 1.01 -11.78
CA TYR A 32 -10.86 1.38 -12.42
C TYR A 32 -10.85 2.87 -12.78
N TRP A 33 -9.74 3.51 -12.46
CA TRP A 33 -9.43 4.88 -12.85
C TRP A 33 -8.12 4.86 -13.63
N PRO A 34 -8.08 5.43 -14.85
CA PRO A 34 -6.87 5.48 -15.66
C PRO A 34 -5.69 6.06 -14.87
N ASN A 35 -4.56 5.37 -14.92
CA ASN A 35 -3.33 5.80 -14.27
C ASN A 35 -2.11 5.16 -14.96
N ASN A 36 -0.92 5.66 -14.67
CA ASN A 36 0.34 5.17 -15.27
C ASN A 36 1.16 4.33 -14.26
N GLY A 37 0.48 3.74 -13.26
CA GLY A 37 1.12 3.06 -12.14
C GLY A 37 1.75 4.03 -11.12
N GLY A 38 2.69 3.50 -10.34
CA GLY A 38 3.37 4.23 -9.27
C GLY A 38 3.02 3.71 -7.88
N SER A 39 3.06 4.59 -6.88
CA SER A 39 2.86 4.23 -5.46
C SER A 39 2.26 5.39 -4.66
N GLY A 40 1.74 5.08 -3.46
CA GLY A 40 1.16 6.11 -2.60
C GLY A 40 -0.02 6.82 -3.27
N LEU A 41 -0.10 8.15 -3.12
CA LEU A 41 -1.21 8.94 -3.64
C LEU A 41 -1.18 9.13 -5.17
N SER A 42 -0.13 8.70 -5.88
CA SER A 42 -0.16 8.71 -7.34
C SER A 42 -1.21 7.76 -7.92
N LEU A 43 -1.64 6.77 -7.13
CA LEU A 43 -2.67 5.78 -7.48
C LEU A 43 -4.07 6.28 -7.05
N PRO A 44 -5.04 6.36 -7.99
CA PRO A 44 -6.41 6.77 -7.68
C PRO A 44 -7.07 5.96 -6.56
N LEU A 45 -6.85 4.63 -6.56
CA LEU A 45 -7.37 3.71 -5.56
C LEU A 45 -6.97 4.10 -4.13
N ASN A 46 -5.74 4.60 -3.97
CA ASN A 46 -5.26 5.03 -2.65
C ASN A 46 -5.92 6.33 -2.21
N ILE A 47 -6.18 7.26 -3.14
CA ILE A 47 -6.91 8.50 -2.85
C ILE A 47 -8.37 8.20 -2.44
N THR A 48 -9.07 7.34 -3.19
CA THR A 48 -10.46 6.97 -2.86
C THR A 48 -10.57 6.22 -1.53
N SER A 49 -9.57 5.41 -1.20
CA SER A 49 -9.44 4.76 0.10
C SER A 49 -9.26 5.76 1.25
N TRP A 50 -8.45 6.80 1.06
CA TRP A 50 -8.31 7.88 2.05
C TRP A 50 -9.58 8.70 2.20
N ILE A 51 -10.35 8.91 1.12
CA ILE A 51 -11.69 9.52 1.20
C ILE A 51 -12.59 8.67 2.10
N TYR A 52 -12.63 7.34 1.90
CA TYR A 52 -13.36 6.44 2.80
C TYR A 52 -12.90 6.58 4.27
N ALA A 53 -11.59 6.61 4.51
CA ALA A 53 -11.03 6.76 5.86
C ALA A 53 -11.47 8.06 6.55
N VAL A 54 -11.41 9.20 5.84
CA VAL A 54 -11.81 10.52 6.35
C VAL A 54 -13.32 10.57 6.58
N VAL A 55 -14.13 10.10 5.62
CA VAL A 55 -15.60 10.05 5.74
C VAL A 55 -15.99 9.19 6.94
N LEU A 56 -15.35 8.02 7.11
CA LEU A 56 -15.60 7.13 8.23
C LEU A 56 -15.23 7.76 9.56
N ALA A 57 -14.03 8.34 9.67
CA ALA A 57 -13.55 8.97 10.89
C ALA A 57 -14.42 10.18 11.30
N ALA A 58 -14.81 11.02 10.35
CA ALA A 58 -15.66 12.17 10.63
C ALA A 58 -17.07 11.75 11.06
N SER A 59 -17.68 10.85 10.30
CA SER A 59 -19.01 10.29 10.54
C SER A 59 -19.13 9.65 11.92
N ALA A 60 -18.14 8.83 12.26
CA ALA A 60 -18.09 8.17 13.55
C ALA A 60 -17.86 9.18 14.70
N SER A 61 -17.01 10.19 14.52
CA SER A 61 -16.76 11.22 15.54
C SER A 61 -18.00 12.08 15.86
N VAL A 62 -18.86 12.33 14.87
CA VAL A 62 -20.11 13.09 15.05
C VAL A 62 -21.18 12.25 15.78
N LEU A 63 -21.29 10.97 15.43
CA LEU A 63 -22.34 10.08 15.92
C LEU A 63 -22.04 9.38 17.24
N VAL A 64 -20.79 9.38 17.70
CA VAL A 64 -20.45 8.89 19.03
C VAL A 64 -21.18 9.79 20.05
N PRO A 65 -22.05 9.22 20.92
CA PRO A 65 -22.80 10.02 21.88
C PRO A 65 -21.85 10.74 22.85
N ARG A 66 -22.37 11.60 23.73
CA ARG A 66 -21.61 12.24 24.86
C ARG A 66 -21.12 11.18 25.87
N GLN A 67 -20.35 10.20 25.41
CA GLN A 67 -19.76 9.13 26.19
C GLN A 67 -18.28 9.39 26.35
N ARG A 68 -17.75 8.85 27.46
CA ARG A 68 -16.32 8.80 27.72
C ARG A 68 -15.64 8.01 26.61
N TRP A 69 -14.62 8.61 25.99
CA TRP A 69 -13.84 7.95 24.94
C TRP A 69 -13.16 6.71 25.54
N ARG A 70 -13.26 5.61 24.82
CA ARG A 70 -12.70 4.31 25.19
C ARG A 70 -11.31 4.22 24.59
N ILE A 71 -10.32 4.07 25.47
CA ILE A 71 -8.94 3.75 25.07
C ILE A 71 -8.60 2.40 25.70
N THR A 72 -8.30 1.44 24.83
CA THR A 72 -7.84 0.10 25.19
C THR A 72 -6.33 0.07 25.26
N VAL A 73 -5.75 -0.97 25.87
CA VAL A 73 -4.29 -1.14 25.91
C VAL A 73 -3.66 -1.18 24.50
N PRO A 74 -4.20 -1.93 23.51
CA PRO A 74 -3.70 -1.88 22.14
C PRO A 74 -3.79 -0.49 21.53
N ALA A 75 -4.88 0.24 21.77
CA ALA A 75 -5.01 1.61 21.27
C ALA A 75 -3.88 2.51 21.78
N THR A 76 -3.55 2.44 23.07
CA THR A 76 -2.43 3.18 23.66
C THR A 76 -1.10 2.79 23.03
N VAL A 77 -0.82 1.49 22.91
CA VAL A 77 0.46 1.00 22.39
C VAL A 77 0.60 1.31 20.89
N PHE A 78 -0.44 1.14 20.09
CA PHE A 78 -0.45 1.54 18.67
C PHE A 78 -0.25 3.05 18.52
N SER A 79 -0.89 3.85 19.37
CA SER A 79 -0.73 5.32 19.36
C SER A 79 0.69 5.73 19.74
N MET A 80 1.31 5.05 20.72
CA MET A 80 2.70 5.26 21.11
C MET A 80 3.66 4.90 19.97
N GLY A 81 3.46 3.74 19.33
CA GLY A 81 4.25 3.33 18.17
C GLY A 81 4.15 4.33 17.03
N ALA A 82 2.93 4.74 16.67
CA ALA A 82 2.72 5.77 15.65
C ALA A 82 3.36 7.11 16.04
N LEU A 83 3.26 7.54 17.30
CA LEU A 83 3.91 8.77 17.77
C LEU A 83 5.42 8.72 17.60
N ILE A 84 6.08 7.62 18.00
CA ILE A 84 7.53 7.44 17.82
C ILE A 84 7.91 7.56 16.34
N LEU A 85 7.20 6.85 15.46
CA LEU A 85 7.48 6.87 14.02
C LEU A 85 7.18 8.23 13.39
N THR A 86 6.11 8.91 13.82
CA THR A 86 5.78 10.27 13.39
C THR A 86 6.86 11.26 13.82
N LEU A 87 7.38 11.17 15.04
CA LEU A 87 8.49 12.03 15.49
C LEU A 87 9.73 11.82 14.62
N LEU A 88 10.07 10.58 14.25
CA LEU A 88 11.15 10.31 13.29
C LEU A 88 10.90 10.94 11.92
N CYS A 89 9.65 10.89 11.43
CA CYS A 89 9.29 11.55 10.18
C CYS A 89 9.51 13.07 10.27
N LEU A 90 9.16 13.70 11.41
CA LEU A 90 9.34 15.15 11.59
C LEU A 90 10.82 15.55 11.70
N LEU A 91 11.66 14.68 12.25
CA LEU A 91 13.11 14.87 12.40
C LEU A 91 13.91 14.51 11.13
N THR A 92 13.24 14.06 10.07
CA THR A 92 13.90 13.67 8.83
C THR A 92 14.59 14.87 8.15
N PRO A 93 15.75 14.70 7.50
CA PRO A 93 16.40 15.79 6.76
C PRO A 93 15.49 16.42 5.70
N GLY A 94 15.62 17.74 5.51
CA GLY A 94 14.74 18.55 4.65
C GLY A 94 14.55 18.03 3.23
N VAL A 95 15.55 17.30 2.70
CA VAL A 95 15.53 16.70 1.36
C VAL A 95 14.45 15.61 1.22
N TRP A 96 14.19 14.84 2.27
CA TRP A 96 13.20 13.75 2.28
C TRP A 96 11.92 14.11 3.07
N GLN A 97 11.84 15.35 3.57
CA GLN A 97 10.78 15.77 4.49
C GLN A 97 9.38 15.64 3.89
N PHE A 98 9.21 15.86 2.58
CA PHE A 98 7.91 15.73 1.94
C PHE A 98 7.37 14.29 2.02
N GLU A 99 8.18 13.30 1.66
CA GLU A 99 7.80 11.89 1.75
C GLU A 99 7.58 11.47 3.22
N ALA A 100 8.44 11.92 4.13
CA ALA A 100 8.28 11.68 5.55
C ALA A 100 6.97 12.26 6.11
N GLN A 101 6.54 13.44 5.66
CA GLN A 101 5.26 14.04 6.04
C GLN A 101 4.06 13.23 5.56
N LEU A 102 4.12 12.67 4.35
CA LEU A 102 3.07 11.78 3.84
C LEU A 102 2.98 10.49 4.68
N VAL A 103 4.12 9.90 5.03
CA VAL A 103 4.18 8.72 5.92
C VAL A 103 3.64 9.06 7.31
N ALA A 104 4.01 10.21 7.89
CA ALA A 104 3.48 10.69 9.15
C ALA A 104 1.95 10.86 9.10
N GLY A 105 1.43 11.47 8.03
CA GLY A 105 0.00 11.61 7.80
C GLY A 105 -0.71 10.27 7.72
N ALA A 106 -0.11 9.28 7.05
CA ALA A 106 -0.67 7.92 6.95
C ALA A 106 -0.71 7.19 8.30
N LEU A 107 0.36 7.31 9.11
CA LEU A 107 0.44 6.73 10.46
C LEU A 107 -0.62 7.33 11.39
N LEU A 108 -0.69 8.67 11.45
CA LEU A 108 -1.65 9.40 12.28
C LEU A 108 -3.08 9.14 11.81
N GLY A 109 -3.33 9.14 10.49
CA GLY A 109 -4.63 8.83 9.91
C GLY A 109 -5.08 7.41 10.25
N GLY A 110 -4.17 6.43 10.20
CA GLY A 110 -4.46 5.05 10.58
C GLY A 110 -4.85 4.91 12.06
N VAL A 111 -4.08 5.52 12.97
CA VAL A 111 -4.40 5.54 14.40
C VAL A 111 -5.72 6.27 14.67
N LEU A 112 -5.97 7.38 13.99
CA LEU A 112 -7.23 8.12 14.12
C LEU A 112 -8.43 7.25 13.72
N VAL A 113 -8.38 6.57 12.57
CA VAL A 113 -9.42 5.65 12.13
C VAL A 113 -9.61 4.52 13.16
N TYR A 114 -8.53 3.94 13.67
CA TYR A 114 -8.59 2.92 14.71
C TYR A 114 -9.29 3.43 15.99
N LEU A 115 -8.85 4.58 16.53
CA LEU A 115 -9.39 5.18 17.75
C LEU A 115 -10.86 5.57 17.59
N VAL A 116 -11.25 6.13 16.45
CA VAL A 116 -12.62 6.56 16.21
C VAL A 116 -13.54 5.34 16.04
N THR A 117 -13.13 4.35 15.25
CA THR A 117 -13.92 3.11 15.10
C THR A 117 -14.00 2.32 16.40
N LEU A 118 -13.03 2.46 17.31
CA LEU A 118 -13.08 1.90 18.67
C LEU A 118 -14.27 2.41 19.48
N GLN A 119 -14.73 3.63 19.20
CA GLN A 119 -15.88 4.23 19.89
C GLN A 119 -17.22 3.63 19.44
N ILE A 120 -17.27 2.98 18.28
CA ILE A 120 -18.46 2.28 17.80
C ILE A 120 -18.51 0.90 18.44
N PRO A 121 -19.50 0.57 19.29
CA PRO A 121 -19.61 -0.77 19.85
C PRO A 121 -19.96 -1.76 18.74
N LEU A 122 -19.15 -2.80 18.56
CA LEU A 122 -19.41 -3.85 17.58
C LEU A 122 -20.25 -4.97 18.22
N ALA A 123 -21.57 -4.88 18.05
CA ALA A 123 -22.48 -5.98 18.39
C ALA A 123 -22.19 -7.22 17.53
N ALA A 124 -22.59 -8.40 17.99
CA ALA A 124 -22.30 -9.66 17.28
C ALA A 124 -22.79 -9.64 15.82
N ASN A 125 -23.99 -9.11 15.58
CA ASN A 125 -24.54 -8.97 14.23
C ASN A 125 -23.74 -7.98 13.37
N THR A 126 -23.46 -6.79 13.90
CA THR A 126 -22.66 -5.75 13.21
C THR A 126 -21.27 -6.25 12.84
N LEU A 127 -20.61 -6.96 13.76
CA LEU A 127 -19.32 -7.60 13.50
C LEU A 127 -19.43 -8.60 12.34
N THR A 128 -20.42 -9.50 12.38
CA THR A 128 -20.61 -10.48 11.30
C THR A 128 -20.88 -9.80 9.96
N VAL A 129 -21.73 -8.77 9.90
CA VAL A 129 -21.98 -8.03 8.65
C VAL A 129 -20.72 -7.34 8.16
N LEU A 130 -19.94 -6.69 9.03
CA LEU A 130 -18.68 -6.05 8.65
C LEU A 130 -17.68 -7.07 8.07
N LEU A 131 -17.51 -8.22 8.73
CA LEU A 131 -16.67 -9.31 8.20
C LEU A 131 -17.17 -9.82 6.85
N THR A 132 -18.49 -9.93 6.65
CA THR A 132 -19.07 -10.29 5.36
C THR A 132 -18.79 -9.25 4.28
N LEU A 133 -18.80 -7.95 4.59
CA LEU A 133 -18.45 -6.89 3.63
C LEU A 133 -16.98 -6.98 3.21
N LEU A 134 -16.07 -7.15 4.18
CA LEU A 134 -14.62 -7.30 3.90
C LEU A 134 -14.34 -8.58 3.10
N TRP A 135 -15.01 -9.67 3.44
CA TRP A 135 -14.94 -10.93 2.69
C TRP A 135 -15.52 -10.79 1.28
N GLY A 136 -16.65 -10.08 1.14
CA GLY A 136 -17.27 -9.80 -0.15
C GLY A 136 -16.36 -8.99 -1.07
N ALA A 137 -15.62 -8.02 -0.53
CA ALA A 137 -14.59 -7.28 -1.27
C ALA A 137 -13.54 -8.24 -1.86
N CYS A 138 -13.08 -9.23 -1.07
CA CYS A 138 -12.13 -10.23 -1.53
C CYS A 138 -12.71 -11.10 -2.64
N VAL A 139 -13.99 -11.48 -2.56
CA VAL A 139 -14.69 -12.22 -3.61
C VAL A 139 -14.77 -11.40 -4.90
N ILE A 140 -15.16 -10.13 -4.82
CA ILE A 140 -15.29 -9.26 -6.00
C ILE A 140 -13.93 -9.10 -6.69
N GLU A 141 -12.85 -8.89 -5.94
CA GLU A 141 -11.50 -8.85 -6.52
C GLU A 141 -11.11 -10.18 -7.17
N CYS A 142 -11.43 -11.33 -6.55
CA CYS A 142 -11.18 -12.62 -7.17
C CYS A 142 -11.97 -12.80 -8.47
N LEU A 143 -13.20 -12.28 -8.57
CA LEU A 143 -13.96 -12.26 -9.82
C LEU A 143 -13.29 -11.36 -10.87
N ALA A 144 -12.80 -10.19 -10.47
CA ALA A 144 -12.04 -9.30 -11.37
C ALA A 144 -10.75 -9.99 -11.88
N PHE A 145 -10.05 -10.73 -11.01
CA PHE A 145 -8.90 -11.55 -11.42
C PHE A 145 -9.29 -12.63 -12.40
N LEU A 146 -10.37 -13.38 -12.16
CA LEU A 146 -10.83 -14.41 -13.10
C LEU A 146 -11.17 -13.78 -14.46
N TYR A 147 -11.85 -12.64 -14.45
CA TYR A 147 -12.19 -11.90 -15.66
C TYR A 147 -10.95 -11.48 -16.45
N GLN A 148 -9.90 -11.00 -15.75
CA GLN A 148 -8.59 -10.70 -16.33
C GLN A 148 -7.87 -11.96 -16.84
N TYR A 149 -7.91 -13.05 -16.07
CA TYR A 149 -7.23 -14.31 -16.36
C TYR A 149 -7.74 -14.96 -17.65
N TRP A 150 -9.06 -14.99 -17.81
CA TRP A 150 -9.73 -15.57 -18.98
C TRP A 150 -9.85 -14.60 -20.17
N HIS A 151 -9.34 -13.37 -20.03
CA HIS A 151 -9.40 -12.34 -21.07
C HIS A 151 -10.85 -12.14 -21.59
N LEU A 152 -11.80 -12.00 -20.67
CA LEU A 152 -13.21 -11.82 -21.05
C LEU A 152 -13.43 -10.47 -21.75
N PRO A 153 -14.43 -10.37 -22.66
CA PRO A 153 -14.67 -9.15 -23.43
C PRO A 153 -14.98 -7.96 -22.53
N GLY A 154 -14.11 -6.94 -22.52
CA GLY A 154 -14.17 -5.79 -21.61
C GLY A 154 -12.98 -5.68 -20.65
N VAL A 155 -12.04 -6.63 -20.68
CA VAL A 155 -10.82 -6.59 -19.84
C VAL A 155 -9.95 -5.37 -20.12
N ASP A 156 -10.04 -4.82 -21.33
CA ASP A 156 -9.39 -3.57 -21.74
C ASP A 156 -9.84 -2.37 -20.90
N TYR A 157 -10.98 -2.46 -20.21
CA TYR A 157 -11.41 -1.46 -19.22
C TYR A 157 -10.34 -1.22 -18.15
N TRP A 158 -9.64 -2.26 -17.69
CA TRP A 158 -8.54 -2.14 -16.72
C TRP A 158 -7.20 -1.80 -17.37
N GLU A 159 -7.17 -1.58 -18.69
CA GLU A 159 -5.95 -1.40 -19.49
C GLU A 159 -4.92 -2.51 -19.23
N PHE A 160 -5.42 -3.70 -18.92
CA PHE A 160 -4.60 -4.84 -18.57
C PHE A 160 -3.88 -5.33 -19.82
N ALA A 161 -2.57 -5.05 -19.89
CA ALA A 161 -1.74 -5.46 -21.02
C ALA A 161 -1.63 -6.99 -21.07
N TRP A 162 -2.45 -7.61 -21.91
CA TRP A 162 -2.39 -9.04 -22.19
C TRP A 162 -1.14 -9.35 -23.02
N ARG A 163 -0.11 -9.89 -22.36
CA ARG A 163 1.01 -10.57 -23.01
C ARG A 163 1.17 -11.91 -22.32
N ARG A 164 1.51 -12.97 -23.06
CA ARG A 164 1.78 -14.30 -22.46
C ARG A 164 2.84 -14.12 -21.36
N GLY A 165 2.44 -14.26 -20.10
CA GLY A 165 3.28 -14.06 -18.92
C GLY A 165 2.87 -12.92 -17.97
N THR A 166 1.95 -12.02 -18.33
CA THR A 166 1.41 -11.03 -17.37
C THR A 166 0.40 -11.70 -16.44
N ARG A 167 0.72 -11.71 -15.14
CA ARG A 167 -0.14 -12.27 -14.11
C ARG A 167 -1.24 -11.27 -13.75
N PRO A 168 -2.52 -11.69 -13.70
CA PRO A 168 -3.61 -10.83 -13.26
C PRO A 168 -3.42 -10.35 -11.82
N TYR A 169 -4.05 -9.22 -11.49
CA TYR A 169 -3.85 -8.54 -10.20
C TYR A 169 -5.11 -7.89 -9.64
N GLY A 170 -6.28 -8.13 -10.24
CA GLY A 170 -7.52 -7.46 -9.85
C GLY A 170 -7.41 -5.95 -10.06
N ILE A 171 -7.84 -5.15 -9.08
CA ILE A 171 -7.68 -3.69 -9.10
C ILE A 171 -6.29 -3.23 -8.60
N PHE A 172 -5.53 -4.09 -7.94
CA PHE A 172 -4.36 -3.69 -7.13
C PHE A 172 -3.09 -3.37 -7.93
N GLN A 173 -3.06 -3.65 -9.23
CA GLN A 173 -1.89 -3.44 -10.11
C GLN A 173 -0.62 -4.20 -9.69
N GLN A 174 -0.72 -5.11 -8.72
CA GLN A 174 0.39 -5.94 -8.24
C GLN A 174 -0.13 -7.28 -7.70
N VAL A 175 0.52 -8.35 -8.13
CA VAL A 175 0.08 -9.73 -7.88
C VAL A 175 0.20 -10.11 -6.40
N ASN A 176 1.21 -9.62 -5.69
CA ASN A 176 1.38 -9.93 -4.27
C ASN A 176 0.32 -9.24 -3.41
N LEU A 177 -0.12 -8.03 -3.78
CA LEU A 177 -1.26 -7.36 -3.13
C LEU A 177 -2.51 -8.23 -3.29
N MET A 178 -2.83 -8.61 -4.53
CA MET A 178 -3.93 -9.52 -4.83
C MET A 178 -3.89 -10.81 -3.98
N ALA A 179 -2.75 -11.50 -3.95
CA ALA A 179 -2.61 -12.74 -3.19
C ALA A 179 -2.83 -12.54 -1.68
N SER A 180 -2.30 -11.48 -1.09
CA SER A 180 -2.48 -11.20 0.35
C SER A 180 -3.92 -10.77 0.70
N PHE A 181 -4.60 -10.07 -0.22
CA PHE A 181 -6.01 -9.73 -0.08
C PHE A 181 -6.89 -10.98 -0.14
N THR A 182 -6.68 -11.84 -1.15
CA THR A 182 -7.36 -13.12 -1.29
C THR A 182 -7.11 -14.03 -0.09
N ALA A 183 -5.87 -14.11 0.41
CA ALA A 183 -5.55 -14.88 1.61
C ALA A 183 -6.32 -14.39 2.85
N SER A 184 -6.51 -13.08 3.00
CA SER A 184 -7.37 -12.52 4.07
C SER A 184 -8.83 -12.98 3.90
N GLY A 185 -9.34 -13.01 2.67
CA GLY A 185 -10.66 -13.55 2.33
C GLY A 185 -10.81 -15.05 2.64
N VAL A 186 -9.79 -15.87 2.35
CA VAL A 186 -9.76 -17.29 2.71
C VAL A 186 -9.91 -17.45 4.22
N LEU A 187 -9.09 -16.75 5.00
CA LEU A 187 -9.11 -16.83 6.46
C LEU A 187 -10.40 -16.24 7.08
N LEU A 188 -11.04 -15.27 6.43
CA LEU A 188 -12.37 -14.76 6.81
C LEU A 188 -13.50 -15.77 6.55
N SER A 189 -13.32 -16.68 5.60
CA SER A 189 -14.33 -17.69 5.24
C SER A 189 -14.63 -18.61 6.43
N ALA A 190 -13.61 -18.97 7.22
CA ALA A 190 -13.76 -19.81 8.40
C ALA A 190 -14.70 -19.22 9.48
N PRO A 191 -14.43 -18.05 10.09
CA PRO A 191 -15.32 -17.47 11.09
C PRO A 191 -16.72 -17.13 10.52
N LEU A 192 -16.84 -16.80 9.24
CA LEU A 192 -18.15 -16.58 8.60
C LEU A 192 -18.93 -17.90 8.46
N PHE A 193 -18.27 -18.99 8.07
CA PHE A 193 -18.88 -20.32 7.98
C PHE A 193 -19.43 -20.79 9.33
N LEU A 194 -18.72 -20.47 10.42
CA LEU A 194 -19.13 -20.79 11.79
C LEU A 194 -20.28 -19.91 12.32
N ARG A 195 -20.47 -18.70 11.78
CA ARG A 195 -21.43 -17.70 12.29
C ARG A 195 -22.70 -17.61 11.47
N LEU A 196 -22.61 -17.83 10.16
CA LEU A 196 -23.74 -17.68 9.24
C LEU A 196 -24.59 -18.96 9.20
N ARG A 197 -25.85 -18.78 8.81
CA ARG A 197 -26.83 -19.87 8.64
C ARG A 197 -26.45 -20.77 7.47
N ASP A 198 -26.97 -22.00 7.47
CA ASP A 198 -26.60 -23.05 6.51
C ASP A 198 -26.73 -22.63 5.04
N ARG A 199 -27.73 -21.82 4.68
CA ARG A 199 -27.91 -21.33 3.30
C ARG A 199 -26.72 -20.55 2.73
N TYR A 200 -25.89 -19.94 3.59
CA TYR A 200 -24.72 -19.19 3.17
C TYR A 200 -23.45 -20.04 3.06
N ARG A 201 -23.48 -21.29 3.55
CA ARG A 201 -22.32 -22.20 3.52
C ARG A 201 -21.93 -22.62 2.10
N ILE A 202 -22.93 -22.79 1.22
CA ILE A 202 -22.69 -23.08 -0.20
C ILE A 202 -21.97 -21.91 -0.86
N VAL A 203 -22.42 -20.68 -0.60
CA VAL A 203 -21.81 -19.45 -1.13
C VAL A 203 -20.34 -19.34 -0.68
N ILE A 204 -20.06 -19.64 0.60
CA ILE A 204 -18.68 -19.67 1.12
C ILE A 204 -17.85 -20.76 0.44
N GLY A 205 -18.41 -21.96 0.23
CA GLY A 205 -17.74 -23.04 -0.48
C GLY A 205 -17.36 -22.67 -1.91
N VAL A 206 -18.29 -22.08 -2.68
CA VAL A 206 -18.04 -21.61 -4.04
C VAL A 206 -16.97 -20.52 -4.07
N ALA A 207 -17.06 -19.55 -3.15
CA ALA A 207 -16.06 -18.50 -3.03
C ALA A 207 -14.67 -19.06 -2.68
N LEU A 208 -14.57 -20.09 -1.82
CA LEU A 208 -13.31 -20.76 -1.51
C LEU A 208 -12.68 -21.45 -2.73
N VAL A 209 -13.49 -22.03 -3.63
CA VAL A 209 -12.99 -22.56 -4.92
C VAL A 209 -12.38 -21.43 -5.75
N ILE A 210 -13.08 -20.30 -5.88
CA ILE A 210 -12.61 -19.13 -6.61
C ILE A 210 -11.31 -18.59 -5.99
N MET A 211 -11.28 -18.41 -4.66
CA MET A 211 -10.11 -17.94 -3.93
C MET A 211 -8.92 -18.90 -4.06
N GLY A 212 -9.17 -20.22 -4.05
CA GLY A 212 -8.14 -21.24 -4.26
C GLY A 212 -7.50 -21.16 -5.64
N PHE A 213 -8.32 -20.97 -6.68
CA PHE A 213 -7.83 -20.72 -8.04
C PHE A 213 -6.95 -19.47 -8.10
N VAL A 214 -7.46 -18.34 -7.58
CA VAL A 214 -6.76 -17.04 -7.63
C VAL A 214 -5.47 -17.06 -6.83
N LEU A 215 -5.48 -17.63 -5.62
CA LEU A 215 -4.28 -17.74 -4.80
C LEU A 215 -3.21 -18.57 -5.51
N HIS A 216 -3.62 -19.65 -6.19
CA HIS A 216 -2.71 -20.50 -6.91
C HIS A 216 -2.14 -19.83 -8.16
N GLU A 217 -2.98 -19.21 -8.99
CA GLU A 217 -2.58 -18.51 -10.22
C GLU A 217 -1.83 -17.20 -9.97
N SER A 218 -1.95 -16.62 -8.77
CA SER A 218 -1.12 -15.49 -8.36
C SER A 218 0.37 -15.89 -8.21
N GLN A 219 0.68 -17.17 -7.98
CA GLN A 219 2.05 -17.69 -7.79
C GLN A 219 2.85 -16.86 -6.75
N SER A 220 2.20 -16.51 -5.63
CA SER A 220 2.80 -15.68 -4.58
C SER A 220 3.17 -16.52 -3.36
N GLN A 221 4.47 -16.64 -3.08
CA GLN A 221 4.99 -17.33 -1.89
C GLN A 221 4.39 -16.77 -0.59
N THR A 222 4.28 -15.45 -0.50
CA THR A 222 3.69 -14.73 0.64
C THR A 222 2.23 -15.14 0.85
N GLY A 223 1.45 -15.27 -0.23
CA GLY A 223 0.06 -15.72 -0.17
C GLY A 223 -0.08 -17.12 0.44
N TYR A 224 0.71 -18.09 -0.05
CA TYR A 224 0.69 -19.45 0.48
C TYR A 224 1.10 -19.53 1.95
N VAL A 225 2.22 -18.89 2.32
CA VAL A 225 2.71 -18.87 3.71
C VAL A 225 1.64 -18.29 4.63
N SER A 226 0.97 -17.21 4.20
CA SER A 226 -0.08 -16.56 4.98
C SER A 226 -1.29 -17.47 5.23
N VAL A 227 -1.76 -18.19 4.21
CA VAL A 227 -2.88 -19.12 4.36
C VAL A 227 -2.49 -20.30 5.24
N VAL A 228 -1.30 -20.90 5.04
CA VAL A 228 -0.84 -22.04 5.86
C VAL A 228 -0.76 -21.64 7.34
N VAL A 229 -0.07 -20.53 7.65
CA VAL A 229 0.05 -20.04 9.02
C VAL A 229 -1.33 -19.70 9.60
N GLY A 230 -2.18 -19.04 8.83
CA GLY A 230 -3.51 -18.65 9.26
C GLY A 230 -4.43 -19.85 9.56
N GLU A 231 -4.47 -20.85 8.68
CA GLU A 231 -5.28 -22.05 8.87
C GLU A 231 -4.84 -22.84 10.10
N VAL A 232 -3.52 -23.00 10.32
CA VAL A 232 -2.99 -23.63 11.55
C VAL A 232 -3.47 -22.89 12.80
N LEU A 233 -3.40 -21.55 12.80
CA LEU A 233 -3.87 -20.76 13.92
C LEU A 233 -5.39 -20.84 14.11
N LEU A 234 -6.19 -20.93 13.04
CA LEU A 234 -7.64 -21.13 13.14
C LEU A 234 -7.99 -22.48 13.79
N LEU A 235 -7.24 -23.55 13.50
CA LEU A 235 -7.41 -24.86 14.15
C LEU A 235 -7.07 -24.84 15.64
N VAL A 236 -6.14 -23.98 16.06
CA VAL A 236 -5.83 -23.70 17.47
C VAL A 236 -6.92 -22.88 18.13
N VAL A 237 -7.49 -21.89 17.43
CA VAL A 237 -8.54 -20.99 17.94
C VAL A 237 -9.89 -21.69 18.07
N PHE A 238 -10.22 -22.64 17.18
CA PHE A 238 -11.49 -23.38 17.18
C PHE A 238 -11.28 -24.90 17.27
N PRO A 239 -10.75 -25.42 18.40
CA PRO A 239 -10.41 -26.84 18.53
C PRO A 239 -11.62 -27.77 18.37
N ALA A 240 -12.80 -27.35 18.83
CA ALA A 240 -14.04 -28.13 18.72
C ALA A 240 -14.59 -28.21 17.28
N GLN A 241 -14.18 -27.30 16.38
CA GLN A 241 -14.65 -27.25 15.00
C GLN A 241 -13.58 -27.68 13.99
N ARG A 242 -12.46 -28.27 14.44
CA ARG A 242 -11.32 -28.66 13.59
C ARG A 242 -11.73 -29.46 12.36
N ARG A 243 -12.57 -30.49 12.52
CA ARG A 243 -13.05 -31.30 11.39
C ARG A 243 -13.74 -30.44 10.34
N MET A 244 -14.57 -29.49 10.76
CA MET A 244 -15.31 -28.63 9.86
C MET A 244 -14.41 -27.61 9.16
N LEU A 245 -13.41 -27.07 9.87
CA LEU A 245 -12.40 -26.18 9.27
C LEU A 245 -11.52 -26.93 8.26
N LEU A 246 -11.09 -28.15 8.59
CA LEU A 246 -10.33 -29.00 7.65
C LEU A 246 -11.15 -29.32 6.38
N LEU A 247 -12.48 -29.49 6.50
CA LEU A 247 -13.34 -29.67 5.34
C LEU A 247 -13.41 -28.43 4.43
N LEU A 248 -13.17 -27.23 4.95
CA LEU A 248 -13.09 -26.01 4.12
C LEU A 248 -11.84 -25.97 3.24
N LEU A 249 -10.83 -26.80 3.53
CA LEU A 249 -9.66 -26.94 2.67
C LEU A 249 -9.97 -27.70 1.38
N LEU A 250 -11.04 -28.51 1.34
CA LEU A 250 -11.44 -29.25 0.14
C LEU A 250 -11.85 -28.32 -1.02
N PRO A 251 -12.80 -27.37 -0.87
CA PRO A 251 -13.12 -26.44 -1.95
C PRO A 251 -11.92 -25.55 -2.31
N LEU A 252 -11.10 -25.15 -1.33
CA LEU A 252 -9.88 -24.39 -1.60
C LEU A 252 -8.90 -25.19 -2.49
N ALA A 253 -8.65 -26.45 -2.14
CA ALA A 253 -7.80 -27.35 -2.91
C ALA A 253 -8.37 -27.62 -4.32
N LEU A 254 -9.69 -27.79 -4.44
CA LEU A 254 -10.36 -27.92 -5.74
C LEU A 254 -10.08 -26.71 -6.63
N GLY A 255 -10.14 -25.50 -6.07
CA GLY A 255 -9.76 -24.27 -6.75
C GLY A 255 -8.31 -24.28 -7.24
N MET A 256 -7.36 -24.70 -6.39
CA MET A 256 -5.94 -24.80 -6.77
C MET A 256 -5.70 -25.82 -7.88
N VAL A 257 -6.37 -26.97 -7.83
CA VAL A 257 -6.32 -28.00 -8.89
C VAL A 257 -6.87 -27.42 -10.20
N ALA A 258 -8.01 -26.73 -10.16
CA ALA A 258 -8.56 -26.06 -11.33
C ALA A 258 -7.59 -25.02 -11.91
N GLY A 259 -6.90 -24.25 -11.06
CA GLY A 259 -5.85 -23.31 -11.47
C GLY A 259 -4.68 -24.02 -12.16
N THR A 260 -4.20 -25.11 -11.58
CA THR A 260 -3.10 -25.92 -12.14
C THR A 260 -3.47 -26.44 -13.54
N LEU A 261 -4.69 -26.98 -13.69
CA LEU A 261 -5.18 -27.46 -14.98
C LEU A 261 -5.29 -26.32 -15.99
N ALA A 262 -5.89 -25.18 -15.61
CA ALA A 262 -6.01 -24.01 -16.48
C ALA A 262 -4.64 -23.51 -16.94
N ARG A 263 -3.67 -23.38 -16.03
CA ARG A 263 -2.29 -22.99 -16.33
C ARG A 263 -1.64 -23.93 -17.34
N HIS A 264 -1.80 -25.24 -17.14
CA HIS A 264 -1.26 -26.25 -18.03
C HIS A 264 -1.86 -26.14 -19.45
N PHE A 265 -3.19 -26.10 -19.57
CA PHE A 265 -3.86 -25.99 -20.85
C PHE A 265 -3.62 -24.66 -21.57
N LEU A 266 -3.48 -23.56 -20.82
CA LEU A 266 -3.21 -22.22 -21.36
C LEU A 266 -1.72 -21.94 -21.56
N SER A 267 -0.83 -22.87 -21.20
CA SER A 267 0.63 -22.69 -21.25
C SER A 267 1.10 -21.39 -20.58
N VAL A 268 0.48 -21.05 -19.45
CA VAL A 268 0.83 -19.85 -18.68
C VAL A 268 2.18 -20.06 -18.01
N ALA A 269 3.08 -19.08 -18.15
CA ALA A 269 4.45 -19.16 -17.65
C ALA A 269 4.51 -19.37 -16.13
N THR A 270 5.42 -20.24 -15.69
CA THR A 270 5.76 -20.45 -14.28
C THR A 270 6.88 -19.49 -13.89
N VAL A 271 6.77 -18.90 -12.70
CA VAL A 271 7.77 -17.96 -12.18
C VAL A 271 8.90 -18.73 -11.52
N ASP A 272 10.14 -18.49 -11.96
CA ASP A 272 11.33 -18.98 -11.25
C ASP A 272 11.66 -18.07 -10.06
N HIS A 273 11.56 -18.62 -8.86
CA HIS A 273 11.82 -17.92 -7.61
C HIS A 273 13.28 -18.02 -7.15
N LEU A 274 14.11 -18.90 -7.73
CA LEU A 274 15.49 -19.14 -7.27
C LEU A 274 16.41 -17.93 -7.51
N THR A 275 16.32 -17.33 -8.69
CA THR A 275 17.02 -16.09 -9.04
C THR A 275 16.60 -14.90 -8.16
N THR A 276 15.32 -14.88 -7.76
CA THR A 276 14.74 -13.83 -6.89
C THR A 276 15.29 -13.92 -5.46
N SER A 277 15.55 -15.13 -4.94
CA SER A 277 16.02 -15.34 -3.57
C SER A 277 17.44 -14.80 -3.33
N GLN A 278 18.35 -14.96 -4.30
CA GLN A 278 19.72 -14.43 -4.19
C GLN A 278 19.73 -12.90 -4.16
N VAL A 279 18.93 -12.25 -5.02
CA VAL A 279 18.76 -10.80 -5.03
C VAL A 279 18.20 -10.30 -3.70
N ARG A 280 17.14 -10.94 -3.17
CA ARG A 280 16.56 -10.59 -1.86
C ARG A 280 17.57 -10.68 -0.72
N TRP A 281 18.44 -11.69 -0.75
CA TRP A 281 19.49 -11.85 0.26
C TRP A 281 20.53 -10.74 0.20
N THR A 282 20.96 -10.34 -1.01
CA THR A 282 21.87 -9.20 -1.19
C THR A 282 21.23 -7.90 -0.73
N VAL A 283 19.95 -7.66 -1.06
CA VAL A 283 19.19 -6.49 -0.60
C VAL A 283 19.14 -6.43 0.92
N LEU A 284 18.86 -7.56 1.58
CA LEU A 284 18.85 -7.63 3.05
C LEU A 284 20.23 -7.34 3.64
N LYS A 285 21.29 -7.97 3.13
CA LYS A 285 22.66 -7.74 3.58
C LYS A 285 23.07 -6.28 3.48
N THR A 286 22.85 -5.64 2.33
CA THR A 286 23.16 -4.22 2.13
C THR A 286 22.34 -3.35 3.07
N SER A 287 21.06 -3.68 3.29
CA SER A 287 20.19 -2.92 4.20
C SER A 287 20.67 -3.02 5.66
N LEU A 288 21.14 -4.19 6.10
CA LEU A 288 21.73 -4.36 7.43
C LEU A 288 23.06 -3.62 7.58
N ALA A 289 23.87 -3.55 6.51
CA ALA A 289 25.08 -2.72 6.50
C ALA A 289 24.72 -1.22 6.65
N LEU A 290 23.71 -0.74 5.92
CA LEU A 290 23.22 0.64 6.03
C LEU A 290 22.71 0.98 7.43
N PHE A 291 22.01 0.05 8.07
CA PHE A 291 21.59 0.18 9.47
C PHE A 291 22.80 0.31 10.41
N ALA A 292 23.84 -0.51 10.22
CA ALA A 292 25.03 -0.47 11.05
C ALA A 292 25.79 0.87 10.95
N GLU A 293 25.69 1.59 9.83
CA GLU A 293 26.27 2.93 9.67
C GLU A 293 25.57 3.99 10.54
N ARG A 294 24.25 3.89 10.75
CA ARG A 294 23.45 4.86 11.54
C ARG A 294 22.41 4.17 12.44
N PRO A 295 22.84 3.47 13.50
CA PRO A 295 21.98 2.55 14.24
C PRO A 295 20.88 3.24 15.05
N TRP A 296 21.05 4.49 15.48
CA TRP A 296 20.11 5.12 16.41
C TRP A 296 18.86 5.67 15.73
N THR A 297 19.03 6.66 14.86
CA THR A 297 17.94 7.39 14.20
C THR A 297 17.83 7.08 12.71
N GLY A 298 18.70 6.23 12.17
CA GLY A 298 18.72 5.88 10.75
C GLY A 298 19.11 7.03 9.82
N TRP A 299 18.81 6.86 8.54
CA TRP A 299 19.11 7.80 7.46
C TRP A 299 18.03 8.87 7.23
N GLY A 300 16.85 8.70 7.83
CA GLY A 300 15.66 9.54 7.61
C GLY A 300 14.59 8.81 6.80
N VAL A 301 13.32 9.10 7.08
CA VAL A 301 12.18 8.46 6.41
C VAL A 301 12.09 8.93 4.96
N GLY A 302 11.95 7.99 4.02
CA GLY A 302 11.95 8.28 2.58
C GLY A 302 13.35 8.31 1.95
N SER A 303 14.42 8.11 2.73
CA SER A 303 15.80 8.12 2.22
C SER A 303 16.23 6.79 1.59
N PHE A 304 15.51 5.70 1.84
CA PHE A 304 15.99 4.33 1.55
C PHE A 304 16.45 4.18 0.10
N ALA A 305 15.62 4.55 -0.88
CA ALA A 305 15.94 4.32 -2.29
C ALA A 305 17.27 5.00 -2.70
N ALA A 306 17.47 6.25 -2.27
CA ALA A 306 18.67 7.02 -2.59
C ALA A 306 19.92 6.44 -1.92
N VAL A 307 19.84 6.18 -0.61
CA VAL A 307 20.98 5.67 0.16
C VAL A 307 21.32 4.24 -0.25
N PHE A 308 20.33 3.41 -0.54
CA PHE A 308 20.52 2.05 -1.03
C PHE A 308 21.19 2.04 -2.39
N LEU A 309 20.74 2.89 -3.32
CA LEU A 309 21.33 2.99 -4.65
C LEU A 309 22.82 3.34 -4.61
N GLU A 310 23.25 4.23 -3.70
CA GLU A 310 24.67 4.59 -3.58
C GLU A 310 25.57 3.40 -3.22
N ARG A 311 25.08 2.45 -2.39
CA ARG A 311 25.83 1.26 -1.99
C ARG A 311 25.65 0.09 -2.97
N ALA A 312 24.43 -0.10 -3.46
CA ALA A 312 24.03 -1.28 -4.21
C ALA A 312 23.97 -1.09 -5.73
N GLY A 313 24.02 0.17 -6.21
CA GLY A 313 24.08 0.51 -7.63
C GLY A 313 25.20 -0.23 -8.37
N PRO A 314 26.45 -0.22 -7.86
CA PRO A 314 27.56 -0.97 -8.45
C PRO A 314 27.34 -2.48 -8.52
N LEU A 315 26.44 -3.04 -7.69
CA LEU A 315 26.07 -4.46 -7.70
C LEU A 315 24.98 -4.77 -8.76
N GLY A 316 24.58 -3.80 -9.57
CA GLY A 316 23.51 -3.94 -10.54
C GLY A 316 22.10 -3.87 -9.95
N LEU A 317 21.95 -3.45 -8.70
CA LEU A 317 20.68 -3.40 -7.96
C LEU A 317 20.05 -2.00 -7.97
N SER A 318 20.09 -1.33 -9.12
CA SER A 318 19.76 0.09 -9.25
C SER A 318 18.27 0.42 -9.33
N SER A 319 17.39 -0.59 -9.39
CA SER A 319 15.92 -0.45 -9.47
C SER A 319 15.20 -0.72 -8.15
N ILE A 320 15.93 -1.03 -7.08
CA ILE A 320 15.36 -1.37 -5.76
C ILE A 320 14.99 -0.08 -5.02
N SER A 321 13.71 0.08 -4.66
CA SER A 321 13.19 1.24 -3.92
C SER A 321 12.88 0.96 -2.44
N HIS A 322 13.02 -0.29 -1.99
CA HIS A 322 12.75 -0.75 -0.62
C HIS A 322 13.45 -2.09 -0.31
N PRO A 323 13.62 -2.47 0.97
CA PRO A 323 14.26 -3.73 1.36
C PRO A 323 13.33 -4.95 1.30
N HIS A 324 12.13 -4.82 0.71
CA HIS A 324 11.09 -5.86 0.71
C HIS A 324 10.75 -6.38 2.11
N ASN A 325 10.87 -5.54 3.15
CA ASN A 325 10.49 -5.86 4.51
C ASN A 325 10.33 -4.54 5.27
N GLU A 326 9.13 -4.27 5.77
CA GLU A 326 8.81 -3.01 6.46
C GLU A 326 9.63 -2.82 7.75
N LEU A 327 9.97 -3.89 8.49
CA LEU A 327 10.82 -3.79 9.68
C LEU A 327 12.25 -3.39 9.32
N VAL A 328 12.80 -3.99 8.25
CA VAL A 328 14.13 -3.63 7.75
C VAL A 328 14.14 -2.20 7.22
N LEU A 329 13.04 -1.76 6.60
CA LEU A 329 12.88 -0.39 6.14
C LEU A 329 12.90 0.60 7.32
N TRP A 330 12.13 0.33 8.38
CA TRP A 330 12.17 1.14 9.61
C TRP A 330 13.51 1.10 10.33
N LEU A 331 14.25 -0.02 10.24
CA LEU A 331 15.62 -0.11 10.75
C LEU A 331 16.59 0.80 9.97
N VAL A 332 16.54 0.81 8.64
CA VAL A 332 17.44 1.66 7.84
C VAL A 332 17.05 3.14 7.95
N GLU A 333 15.76 3.46 7.82
CA GLU A 333 15.28 4.83 7.79
C GLU A 333 15.23 5.46 9.18
N GLY A 334 14.88 4.69 10.21
CA GLY A 334 14.62 5.18 11.57
C GLY A 334 15.50 4.58 12.68
N GLY A 335 16.40 3.64 12.35
CA GLY A 335 17.29 2.99 13.33
C GLY A 335 16.54 2.18 14.39
N LEU A 336 17.17 2.07 15.56
CA LEU A 336 16.61 1.43 16.76
C LEU A 336 15.36 2.16 17.26
N VAL A 337 15.25 3.47 17.05
CA VAL A 337 14.02 4.23 17.38
C VAL A 337 12.88 3.80 16.47
N GLY A 338 13.15 3.61 15.17
CA GLY A 338 12.17 3.08 14.21
C GLY A 338 11.73 1.66 14.59
N LEU A 339 12.69 0.81 14.96
CA LEU A 339 12.39 -0.53 15.48
C LEU A 339 11.51 -0.48 16.74
N ALA A 340 11.80 0.41 17.68
CA ALA A 340 10.99 0.57 18.89
C ALA A 340 9.53 0.94 18.56
N GLY A 341 9.32 1.84 17.60
CA GLY A 341 7.99 2.15 17.07
C GLY A 341 7.29 0.94 16.46
N ALA A 342 7.99 0.15 15.64
CA ALA A 342 7.46 -1.08 15.05
C ALA A 342 7.13 -2.17 16.09
N LEU A 343 7.97 -2.33 17.12
CA LEU A 343 7.74 -3.25 18.24
C LEU A 343 6.47 -2.91 19.03
N CYS A 344 6.07 -1.63 19.09
CA CYS A 344 4.80 -1.25 19.68
C CYS A 344 3.61 -1.87 18.92
N PHE A 345 3.63 -1.87 17.57
CA PHE A 345 2.58 -2.53 16.80
C PHE A 345 2.57 -4.05 17.01
N ILE A 346 3.73 -4.68 17.09
CA ILE A 346 3.85 -6.13 17.35
C ILE A 346 3.30 -6.47 18.74
N THR A 347 3.67 -5.71 19.76
CA THR A 347 3.20 -5.91 21.15
C THR A 347 1.70 -5.67 21.29
N GLY A 348 1.14 -4.67 20.60
CA GLY A 348 -0.32 -4.46 20.54
C GLY A 348 -1.05 -5.64 19.87
N GLY A 349 -0.52 -6.18 18.78
CA GLY A 349 -1.04 -7.40 18.14
C GLY A 349 -0.98 -8.62 19.05
N PHE A 350 0.13 -8.82 19.75
CA PHE A 350 0.28 -9.90 20.73
C PHE A 350 -0.70 -9.75 21.91
N TRP A 351 -0.92 -8.53 22.39
CA TRP A 351 -1.91 -8.27 23.43
C TRP A 351 -3.33 -8.66 22.97
N LEU A 352 -3.69 -8.30 21.74
CA LEU A 352 -4.98 -8.66 21.13
C LEU A 352 -5.16 -10.19 21.05
N TRP A 353 -4.10 -10.92 20.73
CA TRP A 353 -4.11 -12.39 20.71
C TRP A 353 -4.39 -12.97 22.09
N MET A 354 -3.60 -12.56 23.09
CA MET A 354 -3.67 -13.12 24.45
C MET A 354 -5.04 -12.88 25.11
N HIS A 355 -5.59 -11.67 24.95
CA HIS A 355 -6.82 -11.25 25.64
C HIS A 355 -8.09 -11.37 24.79
N GLY A 356 -7.97 -11.63 23.48
CA GLY A 356 -9.12 -11.81 22.60
C GLY A 356 -9.83 -13.15 22.84
N ASN A 357 -11.16 -13.15 22.80
CA ASN A 357 -11.93 -14.40 22.66
C ASN A 357 -11.71 -15.05 21.27
N ARG A 358 -12.17 -16.29 21.08
CA ARG A 358 -11.96 -17.03 19.81
C ARG A 358 -12.34 -16.27 18.54
N TRP A 359 -13.43 -15.49 18.58
CA TRP A 359 -13.89 -14.74 17.40
C TRP A 359 -13.00 -13.52 17.09
N ARG A 360 -12.49 -12.88 18.14
CA ARG A 360 -11.55 -11.76 18.03
C ARG A 360 -10.19 -12.24 17.52
N ARG A 361 -9.71 -13.38 18.05
CA ARG A 361 -8.50 -14.04 17.54
C ARG A 361 -8.66 -14.42 16.07
N ALA A 362 -9.83 -14.90 15.65
CA ALA A 362 -10.10 -15.17 14.23
C ALA A 362 -10.00 -13.91 13.35
N CYS A 363 -10.46 -12.75 13.84
CA CYS A 363 -10.28 -11.48 13.11
C CYS A 363 -8.81 -11.09 13.00
N LEU A 364 -8.02 -11.32 14.06
CA LEU A 364 -6.57 -11.10 14.04
C LEU A 364 -5.86 -12.05 13.07
N VAL A 365 -6.28 -13.32 13.02
CA VAL A 365 -5.76 -14.30 12.06
C VAL A 365 -6.06 -13.88 10.62
N ALA A 366 -7.27 -13.38 10.34
CA ALA A 366 -7.61 -12.83 9.03
C ALA A 366 -6.78 -11.59 8.64
N ALA A 367 -6.16 -10.89 9.61
CA ALA A 367 -5.28 -9.75 9.35
C ALA A 367 -3.83 -10.17 9.05
N LEU A 368 -3.44 -11.39 9.43
CA LEU A 368 -2.06 -11.89 9.28
C LEU A 368 -1.55 -11.87 7.84
N PRO A 369 -2.35 -12.11 6.79
CA PRO A 369 -1.83 -12.05 5.43
C PRO A 369 -1.25 -10.68 5.07
N VAL A 370 -1.86 -9.58 5.54
CA VAL A 370 -1.30 -8.24 5.35
C VAL A 370 -0.01 -8.07 6.17
N VAL A 371 0.01 -8.55 7.42
CA VAL A 371 1.21 -8.47 8.29
C VAL A 371 2.38 -9.27 7.72
N ILE A 372 2.16 -10.51 7.30
CA ILE A 372 3.17 -11.36 6.67
C ILE A 372 3.64 -10.72 5.36
N HIS A 373 2.72 -10.12 4.60
CA HIS A 373 3.10 -9.38 3.40
C HIS A 373 3.98 -8.17 3.72
N MET A 374 3.76 -7.44 4.82
CA MET A 374 4.68 -6.39 5.30
C MET A 374 6.06 -6.93 5.72
N LEU A 375 6.20 -8.21 6.05
CA LEU A 375 7.49 -8.83 6.35
C LEU A 375 8.24 -9.30 5.09
N THR A 376 7.54 -9.41 3.95
CA THR A 376 8.11 -9.90 2.68
C THR A 376 8.10 -8.87 1.56
N GLU A 377 7.38 -7.76 1.75
CA GLU A 377 7.26 -6.61 0.85
C GLU A 377 6.77 -5.38 1.65
N TYR A 378 6.23 -4.35 1.00
CA TYR A 378 5.84 -3.06 1.58
C TYR A 378 4.39 -2.66 1.18
N PRO A 379 3.40 -3.56 1.38
CA PRO A 379 2.06 -3.44 0.81
C PRO A 379 1.29 -2.21 1.28
N VAL A 380 1.59 -1.70 2.48
CA VAL A 380 0.90 -0.56 3.09
C VAL A 380 1.22 0.75 2.38
N ARG A 381 2.45 0.92 1.87
CA ARG A 381 2.83 2.09 1.07
C ARG A 381 2.30 2.00 -0.36
N GLN A 382 2.06 0.78 -0.86
CA GLN A 382 1.51 0.55 -2.19
C GLN A 382 -0.02 0.58 -2.24
N SER A 383 -0.70 0.11 -1.18
CA SER A 383 -2.14 -0.11 -1.16
C SER A 383 -2.81 0.33 0.15
N THR A 384 -3.44 1.51 0.10
CA THR A 384 -4.28 2.01 1.20
C THR A 384 -5.44 1.05 1.55
N PRO A 385 -6.09 0.34 0.61
CA PRO A 385 -7.08 -0.69 0.97
C PRO A 385 -6.53 -1.76 1.92
N HIS A 386 -5.31 -2.25 1.70
CA HIS A 386 -4.69 -3.26 2.58
C HIS A 386 -4.42 -2.69 3.97
N TRP A 387 -3.98 -1.44 4.05
CA TRP A 387 -3.80 -0.72 5.31
C TRP A 387 -5.11 -0.60 6.09
N LEU A 388 -6.20 -0.21 5.41
CA LEU A 388 -7.51 -0.07 6.03
C LEU A 388 -8.12 -1.43 6.42
N LEU A 389 -7.91 -2.47 5.61
CA LEU A 389 -8.31 -3.84 5.95
C LEU A 389 -7.65 -4.28 7.26
N LEU A 390 -6.33 -4.07 7.38
CA LEU A 390 -5.56 -4.37 8.59
C LEU A 390 -6.14 -3.60 9.79
N ILE A 391 -6.34 -2.29 9.68
CA ILE A 391 -6.89 -1.45 10.77
C ILE A 391 -8.27 -1.95 11.21
N LEU A 392 -9.18 -2.24 10.27
CA LEU A 392 -10.53 -2.70 10.58
C LEU A 392 -10.52 -4.09 11.23
N LEU A 393 -9.64 -5.00 10.80
CA LEU A 393 -9.52 -6.33 11.41
C LEU A 393 -8.88 -6.27 12.80
N LEU A 394 -7.86 -5.44 13.01
CA LEU A 394 -7.31 -5.15 14.34
C LEU A 394 -8.39 -4.56 15.25
N ARG A 395 -9.20 -3.63 14.73
CA ARG A 395 -10.35 -3.07 15.43
C ARG A 395 -11.37 -4.15 15.79
N CYS A 396 -11.65 -5.10 14.90
CA CYS A 396 -12.56 -6.23 15.16
C CYS A 396 -12.00 -7.19 16.23
N ALA A 397 -10.68 -7.34 16.31
CA ALA A 397 -10.03 -8.11 17.37
C ALA A 397 -10.11 -7.39 18.73
N ASP A 398 -10.08 -6.05 18.75
CA ASP A 398 -9.95 -5.28 20.00
C ASP A 398 -11.17 -5.29 20.92
N SER A 399 -10.93 -5.62 22.19
CA SER A 399 -11.92 -5.89 23.23
C SER A 399 -11.91 -4.84 24.33
N PRO A 400 -13.10 -4.51 24.90
CA PRO A 400 -13.19 -3.56 25.99
C PRO A 400 -12.85 -4.18 27.36
N LEU A 401 -11.88 -5.11 27.45
CA LEU A 401 -11.52 -5.79 28.69
C LEU A 401 -10.85 -4.87 29.71
N LYS A 402 -10.00 -3.94 29.26
CA LYS A 402 -9.39 -2.89 30.07
C LYS A 402 -9.53 -1.57 29.33
N VAL A 403 -10.57 -0.82 29.69
CA VAL A 403 -10.92 0.44 29.02
C VAL A 403 -10.71 1.58 29.98
N ALA A 404 -9.70 2.41 29.69
CA ALA A 404 -9.66 3.75 30.25
C ALA A 404 -10.79 4.56 29.60
N ARG A 405 -11.59 5.22 30.43
CA ARG A 405 -12.70 6.06 29.99
C ARG A 405 -12.29 7.51 30.21
N LEU A 406 -11.78 8.17 29.18
CA LEU A 406 -11.43 9.58 29.27
C LEU A 406 -12.70 10.44 29.22
N THR A 407 -12.93 11.23 30.27
CA THR A 407 -13.92 12.32 30.26
C THR A 407 -13.31 13.50 29.52
N LEU A 408 -13.49 13.53 28.21
CA LEU A 408 -13.20 14.72 27.42
C LEU A 408 -14.34 15.70 27.65
N THR A 409 -14.09 16.73 28.46
CA THR A 409 -15.02 17.84 28.75
C THR A 409 -15.40 18.63 27.49
N SER A 410 -14.71 18.42 26.37
CA SER A 410 -14.94 19.11 25.09
C SER A 410 -15.32 18.15 23.94
N THR A 411 -16.41 17.39 24.10
CA THR A 411 -16.97 16.59 22.99
C THR A 411 -17.39 17.45 21.80
N SER A 412 -17.73 18.73 22.03
CA SER A 412 -18.01 19.71 20.99
C SER A 412 -16.76 20.04 20.16
N LEU A 413 -15.59 20.21 20.79
CA LEU A 413 -14.33 20.45 20.09
C LEU A 413 -13.95 19.27 19.20
N ILE A 414 -14.08 18.03 19.69
CA ILE A 414 -13.74 16.85 18.88
C ILE A 414 -14.66 16.75 17.65
N ARG A 415 -15.95 17.03 17.83
CA ARG A 415 -16.91 17.08 16.72
C ARG A 415 -16.61 18.21 15.75
N ALA A 416 -16.26 19.39 16.26
CA ALA A 416 -15.87 20.53 15.44
C ALA A 416 -14.60 20.23 14.65
N LEU A 417 -13.56 19.67 15.29
CA LEU A 417 -12.32 19.26 14.62
C LEU A 417 -12.55 18.15 13.60
N ALA A 418 -13.40 17.16 13.90
CA ALA A 418 -13.77 16.12 12.96
C ALA A 418 -14.54 16.68 11.75
N LEU A 419 -15.45 17.64 11.97
CA LEU A 419 -16.18 18.32 10.91
C LEU A 419 -15.25 19.20 10.07
N ILE A 420 -14.36 19.97 10.70
CA ILE A 420 -13.34 20.77 10.00
C ILE A 420 -12.45 19.84 9.17
N SER A 421 -11.93 18.76 9.76
CA SER A 421 -11.12 17.76 9.05
C SER A 421 -11.87 17.16 7.87
N PHE A 422 -13.15 16.82 8.02
CA PHE A 422 -13.98 16.35 6.92
C PHE A 422 -14.10 17.39 5.79
N LEU A 423 -14.42 18.65 6.15
CA LEU A 423 -14.62 19.75 5.23
C LEU A 423 -13.33 20.23 4.56
N THR A 424 -12.16 19.93 5.11
CA THR A 424 -10.86 20.28 4.52
C THR A 424 -10.24 19.13 3.72
N PHE A 425 -10.11 17.95 4.33
CA PHE A 425 -9.41 16.82 3.71
C PHE A 425 -10.23 16.15 2.62
N THR A 426 -11.57 16.08 2.73
CA THR A 426 -12.39 15.45 1.68
C THR A 426 -12.31 16.23 0.37
N PRO A 427 -12.52 17.56 0.34
CA PRO A 427 -12.33 18.34 -0.88
C PRO A 427 -10.89 18.32 -1.38
N LEU A 428 -9.89 18.36 -0.49
CA LEU A 428 -8.48 18.27 -0.87
C LEU A 428 -8.18 16.94 -1.58
N LEU A 429 -8.67 15.81 -1.07
CA LEU A 429 -8.49 14.49 -1.68
C LEU A 429 -9.24 14.37 -3.00
N LEU A 430 -10.46 14.91 -3.10
CA LEU A 430 -11.21 14.95 -4.37
C LEU A 430 -10.50 15.80 -5.42
N LEU A 431 -9.96 16.95 -5.03
CA LEU A 431 -9.17 17.80 -5.92
C LEU A 431 -7.85 17.13 -6.30
N SER A 432 -7.23 16.39 -5.36
CA SER A 432 -6.04 15.58 -5.64
C SER A 432 -6.34 14.47 -6.64
N LEU A 433 -7.48 13.78 -6.52
CA LEU A 433 -7.93 12.80 -7.51
C LEU A 433 -8.12 13.45 -8.89
N HIS A 434 -8.74 14.64 -8.93
CA HIS A 434 -8.91 15.39 -10.16
C HIS A 434 -7.56 15.78 -10.80
N THR A 435 -6.63 16.33 -10.00
CA THR A 435 -5.27 16.67 -10.47
C THR A 435 -4.52 15.42 -10.93
N GLN A 436 -4.63 14.30 -10.21
CA GLN A 436 -4.03 13.02 -10.60
C GLN A 436 -4.52 12.56 -11.99
N GLN A 437 -5.81 12.71 -12.29
CA GLN A 437 -6.38 12.37 -13.58
C GLN A 437 -5.90 13.34 -14.68
N GLN A 438 -5.83 14.64 -14.40
CA GLN A 438 -5.29 15.62 -15.33
C GLN A 438 -3.82 15.36 -15.69
N LEU A 439 -2.98 15.03 -14.69
CA LEU A 439 -1.58 14.66 -14.93
C LEU A 439 -1.48 13.41 -15.80
N THR A 440 -2.25 12.37 -15.48
CA THR A 440 -2.28 11.14 -16.28
C THR A 440 -2.69 11.41 -17.73
N LEU A 441 -3.71 12.24 -17.97
CA LEU A 441 -4.12 12.63 -19.31
C LEU A 441 -3.03 13.45 -20.03
N ALA A 442 -2.39 14.39 -19.33
CA ALA A 442 -1.32 15.20 -19.89
C ALA A 442 -0.09 14.35 -20.29
N GLU A 443 0.29 13.38 -19.47
CA GLU A 443 1.35 12.41 -19.76
C GLU A 443 1.00 11.58 -21.00
N ARG A 444 -0.21 11.00 -21.04
CA ARG A 444 -0.66 10.13 -22.15
C ARG A 444 -0.78 10.88 -23.47
N GLN A 445 -1.19 12.14 -23.44
CA GLN A 445 -1.32 12.98 -24.64
C GLN A 445 -0.02 13.71 -25.00
N SER A 446 1.09 13.49 -24.28
CA SER A 446 2.34 14.26 -24.44
C SER A 446 2.09 15.78 -24.40
N ALA A 447 1.18 16.20 -23.53
CA ALA A 447 0.67 17.56 -23.39
C ALA A 447 1.16 18.25 -22.10
N GLN A 448 2.18 17.69 -21.43
CA GLN A 448 2.77 18.24 -20.21
C GLN A 448 3.26 19.70 -20.39
N TRP A 449 3.63 20.12 -21.61
CA TRP A 449 3.96 21.50 -21.94
C TRP A 449 2.84 22.51 -21.62
N ARG A 450 1.58 22.07 -21.46
CA ARG A 450 0.43 22.92 -21.09
C ARG A 450 0.28 23.13 -19.58
N LEU A 451 1.03 22.39 -18.76
CA LEU A 451 0.93 22.50 -17.31
C LEU A 451 1.39 23.88 -16.83
N ALA A 452 0.69 24.40 -15.82
CA ALA A 452 1.07 25.62 -15.13
C ALA A 452 2.28 25.34 -14.24
N GLU A 453 3.10 26.37 -14.01
CA GLU A 453 4.23 26.26 -13.08
C GLU A 453 3.77 26.30 -11.62
N SER A 454 2.68 27.04 -11.34
CA SER A 454 2.10 27.10 -10.01
C SER A 454 1.42 25.79 -9.66
N LEU A 455 1.68 25.33 -8.42
CA LEU A 455 1.08 24.12 -7.89
C LEU A 455 -0.41 24.39 -7.61
N PRO A 456 -1.35 23.67 -8.25
CA PRO A 456 -2.77 23.79 -7.91
C PRO A 456 -3.01 23.27 -6.50
N VAL A 457 -4.10 23.67 -5.85
CA VAL A 457 -4.42 23.27 -4.47
C VAL A 457 -4.47 21.74 -4.31
N GLY A 458 -5.06 21.01 -5.28
CA GLY A 458 -5.07 19.55 -5.29
C GLY A 458 -3.73 18.91 -5.67
N GLY A 459 -2.79 19.71 -6.17
CA GLY A 459 -1.44 19.26 -6.46
C GLY A 459 -0.58 19.10 -5.21
N TRP A 460 -0.99 19.61 -4.03
CA TRP A 460 -0.14 19.56 -2.83
C TRP A 460 0.22 18.14 -2.40
N LEU A 461 -0.75 17.23 -2.36
CA LEU A 461 -0.52 15.82 -2.04
C LEU A 461 0.23 15.04 -3.16
N LEU A 462 0.37 15.65 -4.33
CA LEU A 462 1.02 15.09 -5.51
C LEU A 462 2.24 15.93 -5.93
N ALA A 463 2.77 16.78 -5.04
CA ALA A 463 3.72 17.81 -5.42
C ALA A 463 4.98 17.27 -6.13
N PRO A 464 5.59 16.13 -5.72
CA PRO A 464 6.72 15.55 -6.44
C PRO A 464 6.37 15.16 -7.88
N ARG A 465 5.22 14.51 -8.09
CA ARG A 465 4.73 14.13 -9.42
C ARG A 465 4.41 15.35 -10.27
N TYR A 466 3.67 16.31 -9.72
CA TYR A 466 3.31 17.53 -10.45
C TYR A 466 4.55 18.31 -10.89
N ARG A 467 5.52 18.49 -9.99
CA ARG A 467 6.78 19.18 -10.30
C ARG A 467 7.58 18.42 -11.36
N PHE A 468 7.64 17.09 -11.28
CA PHE A 468 8.25 16.28 -12.32
C PHE A 468 7.61 16.51 -13.69
N ASP A 469 6.28 16.47 -13.78
CA ASP A 469 5.55 16.66 -15.04
C ASP A 469 5.72 18.07 -15.61
N VAL A 470 5.79 19.10 -14.77
CA VAL A 470 6.11 20.47 -15.21
C VAL A 470 7.49 20.53 -15.87
N GLN A 471 8.49 19.85 -15.31
CA GLN A 471 9.86 19.83 -15.84
C GLN A 471 9.95 19.05 -17.15
N MET A 472 9.21 17.95 -17.28
CA MET A 472 9.03 17.26 -18.57
C MET A 472 8.32 18.17 -19.58
N GLY A 473 7.36 18.97 -19.13
CA GLY A 473 6.71 20.01 -19.92
C GLY A 473 7.68 21.10 -20.42
N TYR A 474 8.68 21.48 -19.62
CA TYR A 474 9.74 22.40 -20.05
C TYR A 474 10.62 21.81 -21.16
N LEU A 475 10.97 20.52 -21.09
CA LEU A 475 11.67 19.86 -22.19
C LEU A 475 10.84 19.87 -23.48
N GLN A 476 9.52 19.62 -23.38
CA GLN A 476 8.61 19.72 -24.52
C GLN A 476 8.49 21.16 -25.07
N ARG A 477 8.47 22.18 -24.20
CA ARG A 477 8.49 23.59 -24.63
C ARG A 477 9.79 23.92 -25.35
N TYR A 478 10.94 23.49 -24.82
CA TYR A 478 12.22 23.64 -25.50
C TYR A 478 12.22 23.01 -26.90
N GLN A 479 11.71 21.78 -27.04
CA GLN A 479 11.63 21.12 -28.35
C GLN A 479 10.82 21.92 -29.37
N ARG A 480 9.79 22.64 -28.92
CA ARG A 480 8.91 23.47 -29.76
C ARG A 480 9.47 24.85 -30.05
N THR A 481 10.01 25.55 -29.04
CA THR A 481 10.40 26.97 -29.15
C THR A 481 11.89 27.19 -29.31
N ARG A 482 12.72 26.18 -29.02
CA ARG A 482 14.19 26.25 -28.94
C ARG A 482 14.74 27.28 -27.94
N ASP A 483 13.89 27.72 -27.02
CA ASP A 483 14.24 28.72 -26.02
C ASP A 483 15.03 28.10 -24.85
N ALA A 484 16.29 28.50 -24.71
CA ALA A 484 17.25 27.92 -23.77
C ALA A 484 16.81 28.05 -22.30
N ARG A 485 15.93 29.00 -21.96
CA ARG A 485 15.47 29.18 -20.56
C ARG A 485 14.80 27.93 -20.00
N TRP A 486 14.12 27.16 -20.85
CA TRP A 486 13.42 25.95 -20.42
C TRP A 486 14.39 24.84 -20.04
N LEU A 487 15.49 24.69 -20.77
CA LEU A 487 16.56 23.74 -20.42
C LEU A 487 17.28 24.17 -19.16
N GLU A 488 17.50 25.47 -18.98
CA GLU A 488 18.15 26.00 -17.78
C GLU A 488 17.30 25.78 -16.51
N ALA A 489 15.97 25.82 -16.64
CA ALA A 489 15.07 25.45 -15.55
C ALA A 489 15.20 23.97 -15.18
N VAL A 490 15.22 23.06 -16.16
CA VAL A 490 15.40 21.63 -15.92
C VAL A 490 16.79 21.33 -15.33
N ARG A 491 17.84 22.01 -15.82
CA ARG A 491 19.22 21.88 -15.33
C ARG A 491 19.34 22.20 -13.84
N ARG A 492 18.69 23.27 -13.39
CA ARG A 492 18.71 23.67 -11.97
C ARG A 492 17.93 22.70 -11.06
N TRP A 493 16.88 22.08 -11.57
CA TRP A 493 16.03 21.16 -10.80
C TRP A 493 16.57 19.72 -10.74
N ALA A 494 17.14 19.22 -11.83
CA ALA A 494 17.47 17.81 -11.98
C ALA A 494 18.44 17.24 -10.92
N PRO A 495 19.49 17.96 -10.47
CA PRO A 495 20.39 17.45 -9.43
C PRO A 495 19.67 17.18 -8.11
N ASP A 496 18.78 18.08 -7.69
CA ASP A 496 18.01 17.92 -6.46
C ASP A 496 16.98 16.79 -6.58
N TYR A 497 16.34 16.65 -7.74
CA TYR A 497 15.41 15.55 -7.98
C TYR A 497 16.09 14.18 -7.84
N VAL A 498 17.25 13.97 -8.49
CA VAL A 498 17.95 12.68 -8.49
C VAL A 498 18.48 12.30 -7.11
N ARG A 499 18.77 13.28 -6.24
CA ARG A 499 19.16 13.03 -4.85
C ARG A 499 18.03 12.42 -4.01
N VAL A 500 16.78 12.73 -4.33
CA VAL A 500 15.60 12.23 -3.61
C VAL A 500 15.04 10.99 -4.29
N HIS A 501 14.93 11.06 -5.62
CA HIS A 501 14.33 10.05 -6.47
C HIS A 501 15.40 9.53 -7.44
N PRO A 502 16.03 8.39 -7.10
CA PRO A 502 16.83 7.58 -8.01
C PRO A 502 16.16 7.35 -9.37
N ASP A 503 16.41 8.21 -10.34
CA ASP A 503 15.84 8.12 -11.68
C ASP A 503 16.95 8.14 -12.74
N PRO A 504 17.19 7.02 -13.43
CA PRO A 504 18.19 6.98 -14.46
C PRO A 504 17.78 7.81 -15.71
N ASN A 505 16.49 8.09 -15.93
CA ASN A 505 16.01 9.01 -16.98
C ASN A 505 16.45 10.45 -16.73
N VAL A 506 16.23 10.95 -15.53
CA VAL A 506 16.65 12.31 -15.18
C VAL A 506 18.17 12.38 -15.08
N SER A 507 18.84 11.35 -14.54
CA SER A 507 20.31 11.28 -14.49
C SER A 507 20.92 11.34 -15.89
N PHE A 508 20.38 10.58 -16.85
CA PHE A 508 20.81 10.64 -18.24
C PHE A 508 20.51 11.99 -18.89
N THR A 509 19.37 12.61 -18.56
CA THR A 509 19.01 13.95 -19.04
C THR A 509 20.04 14.99 -18.61
N GLN A 510 20.59 14.91 -17.39
CA GLN A 510 21.66 15.81 -16.95
C GLN A 510 22.91 15.72 -17.83
N ILE A 511 23.29 14.51 -18.26
CA ILE A 511 24.42 14.32 -19.20
C ILE A 511 24.12 15.00 -20.54
N LEU A 512 22.92 14.82 -21.07
CA LEU A 512 22.51 15.45 -22.33
C LEU A 512 22.49 16.98 -22.24
N LEU A 513 22.06 17.54 -21.11
CA LEU A 513 22.05 18.99 -20.87
C LEU A 513 23.48 19.56 -20.81
N ALA A 514 24.39 18.89 -20.11
CA ALA A 514 25.81 19.30 -20.05
C ALA A 514 26.46 19.26 -21.44
N LEU A 515 26.20 18.20 -22.21
CA LEU A 515 26.65 18.08 -23.60
C LEU A 515 26.14 19.21 -24.49
N GLN A 516 24.86 19.55 -24.36
CA GLN A 516 24.26 20.63 -25.13
C GLN A 516 24.88 21.99 -24.82
N GLN A 517 25.30 22.22 -23.57
CA GLN A 517 26.00 23.43 -23.13
C GLN A 517 27.49 23.44 -23.48
N ARG A 518 28.00 22.37 -24.11
CA ARG A 518 29.43 22.15 -24.40
C ARG A 518 30.30 22.09 -23.13
N ASP A 519 29.70 21.77 -21.98
CA ASP A 519 30.43 21.51 -20.73
C ASP A 519 30.84 20.03 -20.71
N LEU A 520 31.89 19.73 -21.48
CA LEU A 520 32.44 18.37 -21.57
C LEU A 520 32.94 17.85 -20.22
N PRO A 521 33.66 18.62 -19.38
CA PRO A 521 34.08 18.14 -18.06
C PRO A 521 32.89 17.67 -17.20
N GLU A 522 31.81 18.46 -17.16
CA GLU A 522 30.62 18.09 -16.38
C GLU A 522 29.93 16.85 -16.96
N ALA A 523 29.79 16.77 -18.28
CA ALA A 523 29.19 15.63 -18.95
C ALA A 523 29.95 14.32 -18.63
N HIS A 524 31.28 14.34 -18.66
CA HIS A 524 32.11 13.18 -18.32
C HIS A 524 31.99 12.79 -16.85
N ARG A 525 31.92 13.78 -15.95
CA ARG A 525 31.70 13.54 -14.50
C ARG A 525 30.37 12.85 -14.26
N LEU A 526 29.29 13.37 -14.85
CA LEU A 526 27.94 12.80 -14.73
C LEU A 526 27.84 11.41 -15.35
N ALA A 527 28.45 11.19 -16.51
CA ALA A 527 28.48 9.88 -17.14
C ALA A 527 29.24 8.84 -16.31
N THR A 528 30.39 9.21 -15.74
CA THR A 528 31.16 8.32 -14.84
C THR A 528 30.31 7.91 -13.64
N ARG A 529 29.62 8.87 -13.02
CA ARG A 529 28.67 8.57 -11.94
C ARG A 529 27.54 7.66 -12.42
N PHE A 530 26.99 7.90 -13.60
CA PHE A 530 25.92 7.09 -14.18
C PHE A 530 26.34 5.64 -14.38
N TYR A 531 27.55 5.38 -14.90
CA TYR A 531 28.10 4.04 -15.08
C TYR A 531 28.24 3.27 -13.75
N LEU A 532 28.70 3.95 -12.69
CA LEU A 532 28.84 3.35 -11.37
C LEU A 532 27.48 3.06 -10.73
N THR A 533 26.52 3.97 -10.92
CA THR A 533 25.22 3.92 -10.25
C THR A 533 24.24 2.96 -10.94
N TYR A 534 24.31 2.90 -12.28
CA TYR A 534 23.38 2.17 -13.13
C TYR A 534 24.12 1.26 -14.14
N PRO A 535 24.97 0.32 -13.69
CA PRO A 535 25.91 -0.41 -14.57
C PRO A 535 25.23 -1.26 -15.66
N ASN A 536 23.95 -1.61 -15.46
CA ASN A 536 23.17 -2.43 -16.40
C ASN A 536 22.17 -1.61 -17.24
N ASP A 537 22.26 -0.28 -17.22
CA ASP A 537 21.30 0.57 -17.92
C ASP A 537 21.48 0.53 -19.45
N ARG A 538 20.38 0.35 -20.17
CA ARG A 538 20.31 0.27 -21.63
C ARG A 538 20.87 1.49 -22.39
N ARG A 539 21.07 2.62 -21.72
CA ARG A 539 21.63 3.84 -22.31
C ARG A 539 23.15 3.91 -22.28
N ILE A 540 23.81 3.03 -21.54
CA ILE A 540 25.27 2.99 -21.47
C ILE A 540 25.91 2.80 -22.84
N PRO A 541 25.45 1.88 -23.72
CA PRO A 541 26.01 1.74 -25.06
C PRO A 541 25.93 3.02 -25.88
N TRP A 542 24.90 3.85 -25.69
CA TRP A 542 24.78 5.13 -26.38
C TRP A 542 25.86 6.13 -25.91
N LEU A 543 26.17 6.15 -24.61
CA LEU A 543 27.22 7.00 -24.05
C LEU A 543 28.64 6.54 -24.43
N GLN A 544 28.83 5.24 -24.71
CA GLN A 544 30.12 4.66 -25.06
C GLN A 544 30.41 4.64 -26.57
N ASP A 545 29.45 5.03 -27.42
CA ASP A 545 29.65 5.07 -28.87
C ASP A 545 30.71 6.13 -29.24
N THR A 546 31.86 5.66 -29.74
CA THR A 546 33.03 6.48 -30.10
C THR A 546 32.75 7.51 -31.19
N ARG A 547 31.68 7.32 -31.97
CA ARG A 547 31.26 8.25 -33.03
C ARG A 547 30.53 9.48 -32.49
N ARG A 548 30.17 9.50 -31.21
CA ARG A 548 29.42 10.61 -30.62
C ARG A 548 30.35 11.78 -30.26
N PRO A 549 29.87 13.04 -30.36
CA PRO A 549 30.62 14.22 -29.92
C PRO A 549 31.12 14.12 -28.47
N PHE A 550 30.42 13.34 -27.63
CA PHE A 550 30.79 13.02 -26.26
C PHE A 550 32.14 12.29 -26.14
N ASN A 551 32.51 11.44 -27.11
CA ASN A 551 33.71 10.60 -27.10
C ASN A 551 34.76 10.98 -28.16
N GLN A 552 34.48 12.01 -28.97
CA GLN A 552 35.47 12.58 -29.88
C GLN A 552 36.46 13.39 -29.05
N LYS A 553 37.71 12.97 -29.03
CA LYS A 553 38.76 13.53 -28.17
C LYS A 553 38.83 15.06 -28.25
N MET A 554 38.90 15.69 -27.08
CA MET A 554 39.67 16.93 -26.92
C MET A 554 41.13 16.57 -27.22
N GLU A 555 41.57 16.75 -28.45
CA GLU A 555 43.00 16.82 -28.77
C GLU A 555 43.54 18.20 -28.39
#